data_AF-A0A916A070-F1
#
_entry.id   AF-A0A916A070-F1
#
_cell.length_a   1.000
_cell.length_b   1.000
_cell.length_c   1.000
_cell.angle_alpha   90.00
_cell.angle_beta   90.00
_cell.angle_gamma   90.00
#
_symmetry.space_group_name_H-M   'P 1'
#
loop_
_entity.id
_entity.type
_entity.pdbx_description
1 polymer ?
#
loop_
_entity_poly.entity_id
_entity_poly.type
_entity_poly.pdbx_seq_one_letter_code
_entity_poly.pdbx_strand_id
1 'polypeptide(L)'
;MRNIIYHSIICLIEKIKEYDIYTFDEAKIIDLFINESFGEVKVNNNKLTFVNIVKGLFPKFLADFLRQEIKMTKAHIFETGVKFLDFIFESTHKIWIDRCDLQKDKKRSLGITKEDKKHYSYDKNMVKKGINHKVYQNVEGLLNNIYFNIETIGFYSLY
;
A
#
# COMPACT_ATOMS: atom_id res chain seq x y z
N MET A 1 5.27 -2.06 -13.29
CA MET A 1 5.40 -1.45 -11.95
C MET A 1 6.44 -0.33 -11.88
N ARG A 2 7.68 -0.47 -12.40
CA ARG A 2 8.63 0.67 -12.44
C ARG A 2 8.05 1.91 -13.14
N ASN A 3 7.32 1.71 -14.24
CA ASN A 3 6.63 2.80 -14.94
C ASN A 3 5.54 3.48 -14.09
N ILE A 4 4.85 2.72 -13.23
CA ILE A 4 3.81 3.25 -12.34
C ILE A 4 4.44 4.17 -11.29
N ILE A 5 5.54 3.74 -10.65
CA ILE A 5 6.24 4.60 -9.67
C ILE A 5 6.67 5.92 -10.30
N TYR A 6 7.30 5.86 -11.48
CA TYR A 6 7.72 7.05 -12.21
C TYR A 6 6.54 8.00 -12.43
N HIS A 7 5.43 7.50 -12.99
CA HIS A 7 4.24 8.32 -13.20
C HIS A 7 3.59 8.81 -11.89
N SER A 8 3.68 8.05 -10.79
CA SER A 8 3.23 8.51 -9.47
C SER A 8 4.05 9.69 -8.96
N ILE A 9 5.38 9.65 -9.15
CA ILE A 9 6.27 10.78 -8.79
C ILE A 9 5.91 12.02 -9.61
N ILE A 10 5.73 11.85 -10.93
CA ILE A 10 5.30 12.95 -11.81
C ILE A 10 3.94 13.50 -11.37
N CYS A 11 2.96 12.64 -11.10
CA CYS A 11 1.65 13.06 -10.59
C CYS A 11 1.78 13.90 -9.31
N LEU A 12 2.60 13.45 -8.34
CA LEU A 12 2.83 14.19 -7.11
C LEU A 12 3.41 15.59 -7.39
N ILE A 13 4.43 15.68 -8.26
CA ILE A 13 5.05 16.95 -8.65
C ILE A 13 4.03 17.89 -9.29
N GLU A 14 3.24 17.39 -10.25
CA GLU A 14 2.19 18.16 -10.92
C GLU A 14 1.16 18.69 -9.93
N LYS A 15 0.72 17.87 -8.97
CA LYS A 15 -0.24 18.30 -7.93
C LYS A 15 0.33 19.36 -6.99
N ILE A 16 1.62 19.35 -6.71
CA ILE A 16 2.24 20.43 -5.93
C ILE A 16 2.30 21.72 -6.77
N LYS A 17 2.62 21.61 -8.07
CA LYS A 17 2.66 22.76 -9.00
C LYS A 17 1.31 23.42 -9.22
N GLU A 18 0.20 22.68 -9.13
CA GLU A 18 -1.17 23.23 -9.26
C GLU A 18 -1.45 24.38 -8.28
N TYR A 19 -0.75 24.44 -7.13
CA TYR A 19 -0.94 25.51 -6.16
C TYR A 19 -0.24 26.83 -6.53
N ASP A 20 0.76 26.81 -7.41
CA ASP A 20 1.56 27.98 -7.88
C ASP A 20 2.20 28.86 -6.77
N ILE A 21 2.20 28.39 -5.51
CA ILE A 21 2.75 29.10 -4.34
C ILE A 21 3.96 28.40 -3.72
N TYR A 22 4.31 27.21 -4.23
CA TYR A 22 5.39 26.38 -3.69
C TYR A 22 6.56 26.33 -4.65
N THR A 23 7.75 26.70 -4.16
CA THR A 23 9.01 26.52 -4.87
C THR A 23 9.73 25.31 -4.29
N PHE A 24 10.11 24.36 -5.14
CA PHE A 24 10.80 23.15 -4.74
C PHE A 24 11.66 22.60 -5.87
N ASP A 25 12.61 21.75 -5.51
CA ASP A 25 13.43 21.02 -6.46
C ASP A 25 12.80 19.64 -6.74
N GLU A 26 12.37 19.43 -7.97
CA GLU A 26 11.79 18.16 -8.43
C GLU A 26 12.74 16.98 -8.25
N ALA A 27 14.06 17.21 -8.40
CA ALA A 27 15.07 16.18 -8.23
C ALA A 27 15.07 15.63 -6.81
N LYS A 28 14.83 16.48 -5.79
CA LYS A 28 14.73 16.03 -4.39
C LYS A 28 13.56 15.09 -4.15
N ILE A 29 12.43 15.29 -4.83
CA ILE A 29 11.28 14.38 -4.73
C ILE A 29 11.64 13.04 -5.38
N ILE A 30 12.27 13.08 -6.56
CA ILE A 30 12.72 11.86 -7.26
C ILE A 30 13.72 11.10 -6.38
N ASP A 31 14.73 11.77 -5.85
CA ASP A 31 15.75 11.20 -4.96
C ASP A 31 15.14 10.59 -3.70
N LEU A 32 14.11 11.24 -3.14
CA LEU A 32 13.40 10.70 -1.99
C LEU A 32 12.78 9.32 -2.32
N PHE A 33 12.13 9.17 -3.47
CA PHE A 33 11.58 7.87 -3.89
C PHE A 33 12.67 6.86 -4.25
N ILE A 34 13.83 7.28 -4.75
CA ILE A 34 14.94 6.38 -5.06
C ILE A 34 15.58 5.83 -3.78
N ASN A 35 15.74 6.67 -2.76
CA ASN A 35 16.51 6.35 -1.57
C ASN A 35 15.67 5.75 -0.43
N GLU A 36 14.35 6.01 -0.42
CA GLU A 36 13.46 5.50 0.62
C GLU A 36 12.76 4.19 0.23
N SER A 37 12.44 3.36 1.22
CA SER A 37 11.82 2.05 1.00
C SER A 37 10.46 2.13 0.31
N PHE A 38 9.77 3.27 0.41
CA PHE A 38 8.46 3.44 -0.19
C PHE A 38 8.49 3.65 -1.71
N GLY A 39 9.67 3.83 -2.33
CA GLY A 39 9.83 3.68 -3.79
C GLY A 39 10.15 2.25 -4.24
N GLU A 40 10.31 1.30 -3.31
CA GLU A 40 10.60 -0.09 -3.65
C GLU A 40 9.33 -0.91 -3.87
N VAL A 41 9.31 -1.69 -4.95
CA VAL A 41 8.23 -2.65 -5.26
C VAL A 41 8.54 -4.02 -4.66
N LYS A 42 8.79 -4.05 -3.35
CA LYS A 42 9.05 -5.30 -2.63
C LYS A 42 8.25 -5.34 -1.35
N VAL A 43 7.99 -6.54 -0.88
CA VAL A 43 7.29 -6.75 0.38
C VAL A 43 8.33 -6.69 1.50
N ASN A 44 8.12 -5.84 2.50
CA ASN A 44 9.03 -5.72 3.63
C ASN A 44 8.24 -5.56 4.92
N ASN A 45 8.36 -6.49 5.85
CA ASN A 45 7.53 -6.48 7.04
C ASN A 45 7.78 -5.33 8.01
N ASN A 46 8.96 -4.71 7.91
CA ASN A 46 9.41 -3.72 8.89
C ASN A 46 9.37 -2.29 8.34
N LYS A 47 9.14 -2.13 7.03
CA LYS A 47 9.19 -0.82 6.36
C LYS A 47 8.03 -0.65 5.41
N LEU A 48 7.53 0.58 5.30
CA LEU A 48 6.54 0.96 4.31
C LEU A 48 7.19 0.94 2.92
N THR A 49 6.56 0.23 2.00
CA THR A 49 7.02 0.05 0.61
C THR A 49 6.01 0.60 -0.39
N PHE A 50 6.35 0.65 -1.68
CA PHE A 50 5.40 1.12 -2.69
C PHE A 50 4.12 0.25 -2.73
N VAL A 51 4.24 -1.04 -2.36
CA VAL A 51 3.09 -1.95 -2.21
C VAL A 51 2.10 -1.44 -1.15
N ASN A 52 2.58 -0.79 -0.09
CA ASN A 52 1.72 -0.17 0.91
C ASN A 52 1.03 1.08 0.36
N ILE A 53 1.69 1.89 -0.46
CA ILE A 53 1.08 3.05 -1.12
C ILE A 53 -0.05 2.61 -2.05
N VAL A 54 0.17 1.53 -2.83
CA VAL A 54 -0.88 0.91 -3.66
C VAL A 54 -2.10 0.48 -2.84
N LYS A 55 -1.92 0.17 -1.55
CA LYS A 55 -3.03 -0.15 -0.63
C LYS A 55 -3.69 1.09 -0.01
N GLY A 56 -3.35 2.30 -0.46
CA GLY A 56 -3.89 3.56 0.05
C GLY A 56 -3.14 4.14 1.25
N LEU A 57 -1.94 3.65 1.56
CA LEU A 57 -1.19 4.10 2.74
C LEU A 57 -0.23 5.22 2.36
N PHE A 58 -0.48 6.43 2.84
CA PHE A 58 0.39 7.57 2.57
C PHE A 58 1.66 7.52 3.45
N PRO A 59 2.88 7.58 2.88
CA PRO A 59 4.10 7.52 3.68
C PRO A 59 4.26 8.75 4.59
N LYS A 60 4.47 8.52 5.89
CA LYS A 60 4.73 9.61 6.84
C LYS A 60 5.98 10.41 6.45
N PHE A 61 7.06 9.75 6.03
CA PHE A 61 8.28 10.42 5.57
C PHE A 61 8.00 11.36 4.38
N LEU A 62 7.12 10.96 3.47
CA LEU A 62 6.70 11.82 2.37
C LEU A 62 5.92 13.04 2.88
N ALA A 63 4.96 12.83 3.79
CA ALA A 63 4.22 13.93 4.42
C ALA A 63 5.15 14.92 5.15
N ASP A 64 6.13 14.39 5.89
CA ASP A 64 7.12 15.18 6.61
C ASP A 64 8.01 15.97 5.66
N PHE A 65 8.46 15.37 4.56
CA PHE A 65 9.20 16.06 3.50
C PHE A 65 8.39 17.21 2.89
N LEU A 66 7.13 16.98 2.50
CA LEU A 66 6.26 18.02 1.94
C LEU A 66 6.05 19.18 2.93
N ARG A 67 5.94 18.86 4.22
CA ARG A 67 5.76 19.85 5.28
C ARG A 67 7.05 20.63 5.61
N GLN A 68 8.18 19.93 5.69
CA GLN A 68 9.42 20.50 6.23
C GLN A 68 10.31 21.10 5.14
N GLU A 69 10.41 20.46 3.98
CA GLU A 69 11.25 20.92 2.87
C GLU A 69 10.48 21.87 1.95
N ILE A 70 9.27 21.48 1.52
CA ILE A 70 8.44 22.29 0.61
C ILE A 70 7.60 23.33 1.36
N LYS A 71 7.49 23.22 2.68
CA LYS A 71 6.68 24.12 3.53
C LYS A 71 5.19 24.12 3.16
N MET A 72 4.67 22.99 2.67
CA MET A 72 3.25 22.87 2.36
C MET A 72 2.38 22.95 3.63
N THR A 73 1.19 23.53 3.48
CA THR A 73 0.21 23.52 4.57
C THR A 73 -0.34 22.12 4.78
N LYS A 74 -0.82 21.82 5.98
CA LYS A 74 -1.45 20.53 6.28
C LYS A 74 -2.61 20.23 5.33
N ALA A 75 -3.40 21.24 4.97
CA ALA A 75 -4.53 21.11 4.05
C ALA A 75 -4.07 20.70 2.64
N HIS A 76 -3.06 21.39 2.09
CA HIS A 76 -2.54 21.06 0.76
C HIS A 76 -1.84 19.71 0.72
N ILE A 77 -1.14 19.31 1.80
CA ILE A 77 -0.56 17.96 1.91
C ILE A 77 -1.66 16.90 1.87
N PHE A 78 -2.76 17.13 2.59
CA PHE A 78 -3.89 16.20 2.61
C PHE A 78 -4.52 16.06 1.21
N GLU A 79 -4.87 17.18 0.57
CA GLU A 79 -5.46 17.18 -0.76
C GLU A 79 -4.53 16.55 -1.81
N THR A 80 -3.24 16.91 -1.78
CA THR A 80 -2.22 16.32 -2.65
C THR A 80 -2.10 14.82 -2.42
N GLY A 81 -2.09 14.39 -1.15
CA GLY A 81 -2.00 12.99 -0.78
C GLY A 81 -3.19 12.17 -1.29
N VAL A 82 -4.41 12.70 -1.17
CA VAL A 82 -5.62 12.07 -1.71
C VAL A 82 -5.52 11.92 -3.23
N LYS A 83 -5.23 13.02 -3.96
CA LYS A 83 -5.11 12.98 -5.44
C LYS A 83 -4.01 12.01 -5.91
N PHE A 84 -2.88 11.97 -5.20
CA PHE A 84 -1.78 11.05 -5.48
C PHE A 84 -2.19 9.58 -5.28
N LEU A 85 -2.88 9.28 -4.18
CA LEU A 85 -3.37 7.92 -3.92
C LEU A 85 -4.46 7.51 -4.91
N ASP A 86 -5.35 8.42 -5.29
CA ASP A 86 -6.36 8.18 -6.33
C ASP A 86 -5.70 7.83 -7.67
N PHE A 87 -4.68 8.59 -8.08
CA PHE A 87 -3.92 8.28 -9.30
C PHE A 87 -3.29 6.89 -9.25
N ILE A 88 -2.68 6.51 -8.11
CA ILE A 88 -2.07 5.20 -7.94
C ILE A 88 -3.14 4.10 -7.98
N PHE A 89 -4.27 4.32 -7.33
CA PHE A 89 -5.39 3.41 -7.35
C PHE A 89 -5.87 3.21 -8.79
N GLU A 90 -6.18 4.27 -9.52
CA GLU A 90 -6.61 4.18 -10.93
C GLU A 90 -5.56 3.50 -11.82
N SER A 91 -4.27 3.74 -11.56
CA SER A 91 -3.17 3.11 -12.30
C SER A 91 -2.96 1.63 -11.97
N THR A 92 -3.49 1.14 -10.84
CA THR A 92 -3.22 -0.23 -10.33
C THR A 92 -4.47 -1.06 -10.11
N HIS A 93 -5.67 -0.47 -10.14
CA HIS A 93 -6.93 -1.13 -9.79
C HIS A 93 -7.17 -2.37 -10.66
N LYS A 94 -6.91 -2.27 -11.97
CA LYS A 94 -7.09 -3.38 -12.91
C LYS A 94 -6.17 -4.55 -12.60
N ILE A 95 -4.91 -4.27 -12.26
CA ILE A 95 -3.94 -5.29 -11.81
C ILE A 95 -4.46 -5.97 -10.53
N TRP A 96 -5.08 -5.20 -9.64
CA TRP A 96 -5.68 -5.71 -8.41
C TRP A 96 -6.92 -6.57 -8.65
N ILE A 97 -7.79 -6.20 -9.59
CA ILE A 97 -8.97 -6.98 -9.97
C ILE A 97 -8.56 -8.36 -10.48
N ASP A 98 -7.66 -8.39 -11.48
CA ASP A 98 -7.18 -9.65 -12.06
C ASP A 98 -6.55 -10.56 -11.00
N ARG A 99 -5.76 -9.96 -10.08
CA ARG A 99 -5.18 -10.69 -8.96
C ARG A 99 -6.24 -11.20 -7.97
N CYS A 100 -7.25 -10.38 -7.65
CA CYS A 100 -8.33 -10.78 -6.77
C CYS A 100 -9.13 -11.95 -7.35
N ASP A 101 -9.34 -11.96 -8.66
CA ASP A 101 -10.06 -13.03 -9.33
C ASP A 101 -9.24 -14.32 -9.38
N LEU A 102 -7.93 -14.25 -9.71
CA LEU A 102 -7.01 -15.38 -9.55
C LEU A 102 -7.01 -15.92 -8.11
N GLN A 103 -7.11 -15.04 -7.12
CA GLN A 103 -7.19 -15.43 -5.70
C GLN A 103 -8.51 -16.13 -5.37
N LYS A 104 -9.63 -15.68 -5.96
CA LYS A 104 -10.94 -16.33 -5.81
C LYS A 104 -10.93 -17.73 -6.43
N ASP A 105 -10.33 -17.88 -7.59
CA ASP A 105 -10.23 -19.17 -8.27
C ASP A 105 -9.32 -20.14 -7.52
N LYS A 106 -8.18 -19.66 -7.00
CA LYS A 106 -7.30 -20.46 -6.12
C LYS A 106 -8.00 -20.85 -4.82
N LYS A 107 -8.85 -19.98 -4.25
CA LYS A 107 -9.68 -20.33 -3.08
C LYS A 107 -10.68 -21.43 -3.42
N ARG A 108 -11.35 -21.34 -4.57
CA ARG A 108 -12.28 -22.37 -5.06
C ARG A 108 -11.59 -23.70 -5.29
N SER A 109 -10.42 -23.71 -5.94
CA SER A 109 -9.66 -24.94 -6.19
C SER A 109 -9.16 -25.61 -4.92
N LEU A 110 -8.94 -24.84 -3.85
CA LEU A 110 -8.52 -25.33 -2.54
C LEU A 110 -9.71 -25.69 -1.62
N GLY A 111 -10.96 -25.53 -2.08
CA GLY A 111 -12.16 -25.81 -1.29
C GLY A 111 -12.37 -24.87 -0.09
N ILE A 112 -11.75 -23.69 -0.09
CA ILE A 112 -11.76 -22.77 1.06
C ILE A 112 -12.99 -21.87 1.02
N THR A 113 -13.87 -22.04 2.00
CA THR A 113 -15.13 -21.30 2.16
C THR A 113 -14.92 -19.94 2.82
N LYS A 114 -16.01 -19.19 3.03
CA LYS A 114 -15.99 -17.97 3.88
C LYS A 114 -15.88 -18.33 5.36
N GLU A 115 -16.39 -19.49 5.75
CA GLU A 115 -16.43 -19.97 7.14
C GLU A 115 -15.03 -20.36 7.63
N ASP A 116 -14.26 -21.05 6.79
CA ASP A 116 -12.85 -21.39 7.04
C ASP A 116 -11.98 -20.15 7.33
N LYS A 117 -12.32 -19.02 6.70
CA LYS A 117 -11.61 -17.74 6.89
C LYS A 117 -11.98 -17.06 8.21
N LYS A 118 -13.21 -17.21 8.69
CA LYS A 118 -13.66 -16.64 9.97
C LYS A 118 -12.99 -17.31 11.16
N HIS A 119 -12.60 -18.58 11.02
CA HIS A 119 -11.86 -19.31 12.05
C HIS A 119 -10.38 -18.93 12.10
N TYR A 120 -9.88 -18.21 11.10
CA TYR A 120 -8.54 -17.65 11.08
C TYR A 120 -8.50 -16.33 11.88
N SER A 121 -8.31 -16.44 13.19
CA SER A 121 -7.92 -15.31 14.05
C SER A 121 -6.43 -15.06 13.86
N TYR A 122 -6.03 -13.79 13.81
CA TYR A 122 -4.62 -13.37 13.73
C TYR A 122 -3.81 -13.69 14.99
N ASP A 123 -4.49 -14.18 16.03
CA ASP A 123 -3.89 -14.60 17.28
C ASP A 123 -3.18 -15.94 17.09
N LYS A 124 -1.84 -15.88 16.94
CA LYS A 124 -0.95 -17.05 16.78
C LYS A 124 -1.09 -18.09 17.90
N ASN A 125 -1.71 -17.74 19.02
CA ASN A 125 -1.94 -18.62 20.15
C ASN A 125 -3.30 -19.36 20.12
N MET A 126 -4.19 -19.04 19.17
CA MET A 126 -5.50 -19.70 19.02
C MET A 126 -5.47 -20.82 17.99
N VAL A 127 -4.66 -21.87 18.19
CA VAL A 127 -4.88 -23.13 17.45
C VAL A 127 -6.15 -23.78 18.01
N LYS A 128 -7.30 -23.43 17.45
CA LYS A 128 -8.58 -24.06 17.82
C LYS A 128 -8.52 -25.54 17.43
N LYS A 129 -8.58 -26.43 18.43
CA LYS A 129 -8.68 -27.89 18.25
C LYS A 129 -9.85 -28.20 17.29
N GLY A 130 -9.57 -28.93 16.21
CA GLY A 130 -10.58 -29.42 15.26
C GLY A 130 -10.49 -28.88 13.83
N ILE A 131 -9.59 -27.92 13.55
CA ILE A 131 -9.39 -27.41 12.18
C ILE A 131 -8.43 -28.34 11.42
N ASN A 132 -8.78 -28.71 10.19
CA ASN A 132 -7.90 -29.47 9.31
C ASN A 132 -6.62 -28.67 9.02
N HIS A 133 -5.48 -29.16 9.50
CA HIS A 133 -4.18 -28.49 9.43
C HIS A 133 -3.77 -28.10 7.99
N LYS A 134 -4.21 -28.88 6.99
CA LYS A 134 -3.96 -28.59 5.57
C LYS A 134 -4.78 -27.38 5.08
N VAL A 135 -6.02 -27.25 5.54
CA VAL A 135 -6.87 -26.08 5.26
C VAL A 135 -6.28 -24.83 5.94
N TYR A 136 -5.77 -24.97 7.16
CA TYR A 136 -5.13 -23.90 7.90
C TYR A 136 -3.89 -23.33 7.19
N GLN A 137 -2.96 -24.19 6.76
CA GLN A 137 -1.78 -23.79 5.99
C GLN A 137 -2.14 -23.12 4.65
N ASN A 138 -3.19 -23.62 3.99
CA ASN A 138 -3.66 -23.02 2.74
C ASN A 138 -4.28 -21.64 2.95
N VAL A 139 -5.02 -21.43 4.06
CA VAL A 139 -5.60 -20.13 4.44
C VAL A 139 -4.50 -19.14 4.84
N GLU A 140 -3.49 -19.56 5.60
CA GLU A 140 -2.31 -18.75 5.95
C GLU A 140 -1.55 -18.30 4.70
N GLY A 141 -1.25 -19.25 3.79
CA GLY A 141 -0.60 -18.95 2.51
C GLY A 141 -1.44 -18.04 1.61
N LEU A 142 -2.77 -18.13 1.68
CA LEU A 142 -3.68 -17.24 0.95
C LEU A 142 -3.71 -15.83 1.55
N LEU A 143 -3.69 -15.70 2.87
CA LEU A 143 -3.70 -14.42 3.56
C LEU A 143 -2.39 -13.67 3.40
N ASN A 144 -1.24 -14.35 3.46
CA ASN A 144 0.07 -13.78 3.14
C ASN A 144 0.16 -13.26 1.69
N ASN A 145 -0.64 -13.83 0.78
CA ASN A 145 -0.75 -13.37 -0.61
C ASN A 145 -1.73 -12.20 -0.83
N ILE A 146 -2.60 -11.88 0.15
CA ILE A 146 -3.56 -10.75 0.10
C ILE A 146 -3.02 -9.58 0.92
N TYR A 147 -2.62 -9.87 2.14
CA TYR A 147 -2.08 -8.92 3.09
C TYR A 147 -0.57 -9.04 3.06
N PHE A 148 0.06 -8.36 2.10
CA PHE A 148 1.52 -8.25 2.02
C PHE A 148 2.21 -7.61 3.24
N ASN A 149 1.54 -7.44 4.38
CA ASN A 149 2.25 -7.00 5.59
C ASN A 149 1.43 -7.19 6.87
N ILE A 150 2.13 -7.53 7.96
CA ILE A 150 1.59 -7.90 9.26
C ILE A 150 1.74 -6.80 10.32
N GLU A 151 2.43 -5.69 10.05
CA GLU A 151 2.47 -4.57 11.00
C GLU A 151 1.90 -3.29 10.42
N THR A 152 0.80 -2.84 11.03
CA THR A 152 0.09 -1.60 10.73
C THR A 152 0.69 -0.37 11.44
N ILE A 153 1.85 -0.52 12.07
CA ILE A 153 2.43 0.49 12.95
C ILE A 153 3.17 1.53 12.11
N GLY A 154 2.47 2.61 11.75
CA GLY A 154 3.07 3.78 11.10
C GLY A 154 2.20 4.55 10.10
N PHE A 155 0.89 4.35 10.08
CA PHE A 155 0.01 5.03 9.12
C PHE A 155 -0.51 6.38 9.63
N TYR A 156 -0.64 7.35 8.72
CA TYR A 156 -1.60 8.45 8.87
C TYR A 156 -2.94 7.97 8.28
N SER A 157 -4.00 7.96 9.10
CA SER A 157 -5.36 7.84 8.58
C SER A 157 -5.71 9.16 7.89
N LEU A 158 -5.97 9.10 6.59
CA LEU A 158 -6.56 10.21 5.84
C LEU A 158 -8.10 10.12 5.80
N TYR A 159 -8.67 9.19 6.55
CA TYR A 159 -10.10 9.04 6.83
C TYR A 159 -10.39 9.28 8.32
#